data_AF-A0A943U1A3-F1
#
_entry.id   AF-A0A943U1A3-F1
#
_cell.length_a   1.000
_cell.length_b   1.000
_cell.length_c   1.000
_cell.angle_alpha   90.00
_cell.angle_beta   90.00
_cell.angle_gamma   90.00
#
_symmetry.space_group_name_H-M   'P 1'
#
loop_
_entity.id
_entity.type
_entity.pdbx_description
1 polymer ?
#
loop_
_entity_poly.entity_id
_entity_poly.type
_entity_poly.pdbx_seq_one_letter_code
_entity_poly.pdbx_strand_id
1 'polypeptide(L)'
;MAVYAMFGVLMLTSKILMEAVPNVHLLGIFTMLLTVVYRRRALYPIYTYVLLNGVYAGFASWWLPYLYIWTVLWGVTMLLPRNMPKKCAAVVYPLVCALHGLAFGTLYAPAQALIYGLSLEGMLAWIVAGLPWDVVHALGNLAAGVLILPLSELLRRLNAKFGIAAAEGDK
;
A
#
# COMPACT_ATOMS: atom_id res chain seq x y z
N MET A 1 13.97 -3.51 14.67
CA MET A 1 13.52 -2.11 14.45
C MET A 1 14.21 -1.46 13.25
N ALA A 2 15.55 -1.50 13.14
CA ALA A 2 16.28 -0.90 11.99
C ALA A 2 15.75 -1.33 10.60
N VAL A 3 15.48 -2.63 10.42
CA VAL A 3 14.94 -3.17 9.15
C VAL A 3 13.59 -2.55 8.78
N TYR A 4 12.71 -2.28 9.75
CA TYR A 4 11.42 -1.64 9.49
C TYR A 4 11.58 -0.17 9.11
N ALA A 5 12.54 0.53 9.72
CA ALA A 5 12.87 1.90 9.32
C ALA A 5 13.42 1.93 7.88
N MET A 6 14.30 0.99 7.51
CA MET A 6 14.81 0.86 6.14
C MET A 6 13.68 0.64 5.13
N PHE A 7 12.68 -0.19 5.46
CA PHE A 7 11.52 -0.37 4.59
C PHE A 7 10.66 0.89 4.46
N GLY A 8 10.44 1.65 5.54
CA GLY A 8 9.73 2.93 5.45
C GLY A 8 10.46 3.95 4.57
N VAL A 9 11.79 4.01 4.67
CA VAL A 9 12.63 4.84 3.78
C VAL A 9 12.55 4.34 2.33
N LEU A 10 12.65 3.04 2.10
CA LEU A 10 12.53 2.44 0.76
C LEU A 10 11.18 2.76 0.11
N MET A 11 10.09 2.72 0.89
CA MET A 11 8.78 3.11 0.41
C MET A 11 8.77 4.58 -0.03
N LEU A 12 9.32 5.50 0.77
CA LEU A 12 9.42 6.91 0.42
C LEU A 12 10.27 7.13 -0.84
N THR A 13 11.48 6.57 -0.91
CA THR A 13 12.37 6.76 -2.05
C THR A 13 11.80 6.17 -3.33
N SER A 14 11.10 5.03 -3.23
CA SER A 14 10.37 4.46 -4.36
C SER A 14 9.23 5.35 -4.84
N LYS A 15 8.51 6.02 -3.91
CA LYS A 15 7.48 6.99 -4.26
C LYS A 15 8.09 8.17 -5.02
N ILE A 16 9.18 8.74 -4.49
CA ILE A 16 9.87 9.88 -5.12
C ILE A 16 10.37 9.51 -6.52
N LEU A 17 10.98 8.33 -6.67
CA LEU A 17 11.45 7.84 -7.97
C LEU A 17 10.30 7.73 -8.98
N MET A 18 9.13 7.29 -8.52
CA MET A 18 7.97 7.08 -9.37
C MET A 18 7.19 8.36 -9.68
N GLU A 19 7.54 9.53 -9.11
CA GLU A 19 6.88 10.81 -9.44
C GLU A 19 7.03 11.19 -10.92
N ALA A 20 8.00 10.62 -11.63
CA ALA A 20 8.15 10.76 -13.08
C ALA A 20 6.98 10.12 -13.87
N VAL A 21 6.23 9.19 -13.27
CA VAL A 21 5.09 8.50 -13.88
C VAL A 21 3.80 8.96 -13.19
N PRO A 22 2.87 9.61 -13.92
CA PRO A 22 1.65 10.14 -13.33
C PRO A 22 0.82 9.06 -12.62
N ASN A 23 0.50 9.31 -11.35
CA ASN A 23 -0.37 8.49 -10.50
C ASN A 23 0.00 7.00 -10.39
N VAL A 24 1.27 6.65 -10.62
CA VAL A 24 1.80 5.31 -10.38
C VAL A 24 2.81 5.39 -9.24
N HIS A 25 2.74 4.48 -8.28
CA HIS A 25 3.73 4.35 -7.23
C HIS A 25 3.79 2.92 -6.70
N LEU A 26 4.89 2.56 -6.03
CA LEU A 26 5.11 1.19 -5.53
C LEU A 26 4.56 0.97 -4.10
N LEU A 27 3.81 1.91 -3.55
CA LEU A 27 3.34 1.85 -2.17
C LEU A 27 2.35 0.71 -1.92
N GLY A 28 1.46 0.43 -2.88
CA GLY A 28 0.52 -0.69 -2.81
C GLY A 28 1.26 -2.03 -2.69
N ILE A 29 2.28 -2.24 -3.53
CA ILE A 29 3.07 -3.48 -3.52
C ILE A 29 3.85 -3.64 -2.22
N PHE A 30 4.47 -2.57 -1.70
CA PHE A 30 5.24 -2.64 -0.46
C PHE A 30 4.34 -2.88 0.74
N THR A 31 3.19 -2.20 0.79
CA THR A 31 2.18 -2.41 1.83
C THR A 31 1.75 -3.88 1.86
N MET A 32 1.38 -4.46 0.72
CA MET A 32 0.95 -5.86 0.66
C MET A 32 2.09 -6.84 0.96
N LEU A 33 3.26 -6.65 0.32
CA LEU A 33 4.43 -7.49 0.52
C LEU A 33 4.86 -7.55 1.99
N LEU A 34 5.00 -6.38 2.62
CA LEU A 34 5.42 -6.30 4.02
C LEU A 34 4.33 -6.88 4.92
N THR A 35 3.06 -6.72 4.58
CA THR A 35 1.96 -7.33 5.33
C THR A 35 1.96 -8.86 5.21
N VAL A 36 2.19 -9.42 4.03
CA VAL A 36 2.28 -10.88 3.83
C VAL A 36 3.43 -11.49 4.65
N VAL A 37 4.56 -10.78 4.80
CA VAL A 37 5.75 -11.29 5.51
C VAL A 37 5.72 -10.98 7.02
N TYR A 38 5.37 -9.76 7.40
CA TYR A 38 5.49 -9.25 8.77
C TYR A 38 4.16 -9.02 9.49
N ARG A 39 3.02 -9.20 8.79
CA ARG A 39 1.67 -9.13 9.36
C ARG A 39 1.43 -7.82 10.12
N ARG A 40 1.14 -7.90 11.43
CA ARG A 40 0.93 -6.71 12.29
C ARG A 40 2.15 -5.78 12.31
N ARG A 41 3.37 -6.33 12.23
CA ARG A 41 4.61 -5.53 12.24
C ARG A 41 4.83 -4.75 10.94
N ALA A 42 4.04 -4.99 9.89
CA ALA A 42 4.07 -4.19 8.67
C ALA A 42 3.53 -2.76 8.86
N LEU A 43 2.78 -2.50 9.93
CA LEU A 43 2.34 -1.14 10.25
C LEU A 43 3.52 -0.22 10.58
N TYR A 44 4.63 -0.75 11.13
CA TYR A 44 5.82 0.05 11.43
C TYR A 44 6.41 0.71 10.18
N PRO A 45 6.79 -0.02 9.11
CA PRO A 45 7.28 0.61 7.89
C PRO A 45 6.23 1.47 7.18
N ILE A 46 4.95 1.07 7.16
CA ILE A 46 3.87 1.85 6.53
C ILE A 46 3.75 3.23 7.18
N TYR A 47 3.66 3.31 8.51
CA TYR A 47 3.54 4.60 9.19
C TYR A 47 4.85 5.38 9.28
N THR A 48 6.00 4.69 9.27
CA THR A 48 7.28 5.35 9.03
C THR A 48 7.26 6.09 7.69
N TYR A 49 6.82 5.42 6.62
CA TYR A 49 6.66 6.04 5.31
C TYR A 49 5.69 7.23 5.35
N VAL A 50 4.50 7.07 5.94
CA VAL A 50 3.49 8.15 5.98
C VAL A 50 4.04 9.40 6.69
N LEU A 51 4.75 9.21 7.80
CA LEU A 51 5.39 10.32 8.53
C LEU A 51 6.52 10.96 7.72
N LEU A 52 7.43 10.15 7.16
CA LEU A 52 8.54 10.68 6.36
C LEU A 52 8.04 11.40 5.11
N ASN A 53 6.98 10.91 4.45
CA ASN A 53 6.37 11.57 3.30
C ASN A 53 5.74 12.92 3.70
N GLY A 54 5.13 13.01 4.88
CA GLY A 54 4.63 14.28 5.43
C GLY A 54 5.74 15.27 5.77
N VAL A 55 6.87 14.80 6.33
CA VAL A 55 8.05 15.65 6.57
C VAL A 55 8.67 16.13 5.26
N TYR A 56 8.76 15.27 4.26
CA TYR A 56 9.37 15.59 2.97
C TYR A 56 8.50 16.51 2.10
N ALA A 57 7.21 16.20 1.96
CA ALA A 57 6.30 16.91 1.05
C ALA A 57 5.34 17.89 1.75
N GLY A 58 5.45 18.04 3.07
CA GLY A 58 4.60 18.88 3.90
C GLY A 58 3.32 18.20 4.40
N PHE A 59 2.92 18.51 5.63
CA PHE A 59 1.67 18.02 6.24
C PHE A 59 0.46 18.84 5.75
N ALA A 60 0.00 18.58 4.53
CA ALA A 60 -1.19 19.22 3.96
C ALA A 60 -2.43 18.29 3.97
N SER A 61 -3.56 18.76 3.42
CA SER A 61 -4.83 18.02 3.42
C SER A 61 -4.74 16.63 2.80
N TRP A 62 -3.84 16.42 1.84
CA TRP A 62 -3.61 15.11 1.20
C TRP A 62 -2.96 14.07 2.11
N TRP A 63 -2.28 14.50 3.17
CA TRP A 63 -1.61 13.60 4.10
C TRP A 63 -2.60 12.86 5.01
N LEU A 64 -3.70 13.51 5.38
CA LEU A 64 -4.74 12.93 6.24
C LEU A 64 -5.32 11.62 5.70
N PRO A 65 -5.78 11.53 4.44
CA PRO A 65 -6.30 10.27 3.91
C PRO A 65 -5.26 9.14 3.86
N TYR A 66 -3.97 9.46 3.73
CA TYR A 66 -2.91 8.45 3.71
C TYR A 66 -2.79 7.70 5.06
N LEU A 67 -3.26 8.29 6.17
CA LEU A 67 -3.26 7.61 7.46
C LEU A 67 -4.13 6.35 7.50
N TYR A 68 -5.20 6.31 6.70
CA TYR A 68 -6.13 5.18 6.69
C TYR A 68 -6.14 4.41 5.37
N ILE A 69 -5.88 5.02 4.21
CA ILE A 69 -5.94 4.32 2.91
C ILE A 69 -4.97 3.13 2.87
N TRP A 70 -3.75 3.31 3.38
CA TRP A 70 -2.76 2.21 3.45
C TRP A 70 -3.16 1.16 4.50
N THR A 71 -3.80 1.57 5.58
CA THR A 71 -4.31 0.68 6.62
C THR A 71 -5.47 -0.17 6.13
N VAL A 72 -6.30 0.34 5.22
CA VAL A 72 -7.33 -0.46 4.53
C VAL A 72 -6.68 -1.58 3.73
N LEU A 73 -5.66 -1.28 2.91
CA LEU A 73 -4.94 -2.31 2.15
C LEU A 73 -4.24 -3.33 3.06
N TRP A 74 -3.60 -2.86 4.14
CA TRP A 74 -3.04 -3.72 5.18
C TRP A 74 -4.11 -4.63 5.78
N GLY A 75 -5.28 -4.09 6.13
CA GLY A 75 -6.40 -4.81 6.72
C GLY A 75 -6.94 -5.90 5.79
N VAL A 76 -7.19 -5.56 4.52
CA VAL A 76 -7.61 -6.53 3.49
C VAL A 76 -6.55 -7.64 3.33
N THR A 77 -5.27 -7.28 3.28
CA THR A 77 -4.18 -8.25 3.19
C THR A 77 -4.07 -9.15 4.44
N MET A 78 -4.42 -8.61 5.61
CA MET A 78 -4.48 -9.38 6.86
C MET A 78 -5.61 -10.42 6.84
N LEU A 79 -6.70 -10.19 6.11
CA LEU A 79 -7.79 -11.15 5.95
C LEU A 79 -7.47 -12.29 4.98
N LEU A 80 -6.46 -12.12 4.13
CA LEU A 80 -6.05 -13.19 3.22
C LEU A 80 -5.50 -14.42 3.97
N PRO A 81 -5.79 -15.64 3.49
CA PRO A 81 -5.24 -16.88 4.05
C PRO A 81 -3.71 -16.88 4.07
N ARG A 82 -3.11 -17.29 5.20
CA ARG A 82 -1.65 -17.35 5.36
C ARG A 82 -1.00 -18.41 4.46
N ASN A 83 -1.66 -19.56 4.31
CA ASN A 83 -1.15 -20.72 3.58
C ASN A 83 -1.80 -20.85 2.19
N MET A 84 -1.98 -19.72 1.50
CA MET A 84 -2.54 -19.71 0.17
C MET A 84 -1.60 -20.44 -0.82
N PRO A 85 -2.10 -21.35 -1.67
CA PRO A 85 -1.29 -21.97 -2.71
C PRO A 85 -0.62 -20.91 -3.59
N LYS A 86 0.65 -21.11 -3.93
CA LYS A 86 1.46 -20.11 -4.67
C LYS A 86 0.81 -19.65 -5.98
N LYS A 87 0.18 -20.57 -6.71
CA LYS A 87 -0.55 -20.26 -7.96
C LYS A 87 -1.71 -19.29 -7.71
N CYS A 88 -2.44 -19.47 -6.61
CA CYS A 88 -3.50 -18.55 -6.20
C CYS A 88 -2.90 -17.21 -5.73
N ALA A 89 -1.87 -17.24 -4.89
CA ALA A 89 -1.22 -16.03 -4.38
C ALA A 89 -0.66 -15.13 -5.50
N ALA A 90 -0.09 -15.74 -6.55
CA ALA A 90 0.41 -15.05 -7.73
C ALA A 90 -0.66 -14.23 -8.47
N VAL A 91 -1.93 -14.60 -8.32
CA VAL A 91 -3.08 -13.89 -8.93
C VAL A 91 -3.73 -12.96 -7.91
N VAL A 92 -3.99 -13.46 -6.69
CA VAL A 92 -4.70 -12.70 -5.67
C VAL A 92 -3.93 -11.45 -5.24
N TYR A 93 -2.60 -11.52 -5.08
CA TYR A 93 -1.84 -10.37 -4.61
C TYR A 93 -1.89 -9.16 -5.57
N PRO A 94 -1.56 -9.31 -6.87
CA PRO A 94 -1.74 -8.22 -7.82
C PRO A 94 -3.18 -7.72 -7.91
N LEU A 95 -4.17 -8.62 -7.88
CA LEU A 95 -5.59 -8.23 -7.98
C LEU A 95 -6.04 -7.39 -6.78
N VAL A 96 -5.65 -7.76 -5.56
CA VAL A 96 -5.98 -6.97 -4.36
C VAL A 96 -5.36 -5.57 -4.43
N CYS A 97 -4.10 -5.46 -4.87
CA CYS A 97 -3.47 -4.16 -5.10
C CYS A 97 -4.17 -3.36 -6.21
N ALA A 98 -4.58 -4.01 -7.30
CA ALA A 98 -5.29 -3.36 -8.40
C ALA A 98 -6.66 -2.84 -7.97
N LEU A 99 -7.43 -3.65 -7.23
CA LEU A 99 -8.73 -3.25 -6.66
C LEU A 99 -8.60 -2.09 -5.67
N HIS A 100 -7.54 -2.10 -4.85
CA HIS A 100 -7.23 -0.96 -3.98
C HIS A 100 -6.91 0.31 -4.79
N GLY A 101 -6.13 0.17 -5.86
CA GLY A 101 -5.84 1.28 -6.78
C GLY A 101 -7.09 1.84 -7.46
N LEU A 102 -8.00 0.96 -7.89
CA LEU A 102 -9.28 1.36 -8.48
C LEU A 102 -10.21 2.03 -7.48
N ALA A 103 -10.11 1.68 -6.20
CA ALA A 103 -10.88 2.28 -5.12
C ALA A 103 -10.20 3.52 -4.52
N PHE A 104 -9.03 3.94 -4.99
CA PHE A 104 -8.20 4.92 -4.29
C PHE A 104 -8.89 6.27 -4.13
N GLY A 105 -9.40 6.86 -5.22
CA GLY A 105 -10.16 8.11 -5.21
C GLY A 105 -11.45 8.01 -4.38
N THR A 106 -12.11 6.85 -4.40
CA THR A 106 -13.28 6.57 -3.56
C THR A 106 -12.93 6.53 -2.08
N LEU A 107 -11.83 5.87 -1.71
CA LEU A 107 -11.34 5.84 -0.33
C LEU A 107 -10.89 7.23 0.13
N TYR A 108 -10.40 8.07 -0.78
CA TYR A 108 -9.95 9.43 -0.51
C TYR A 108 -11.12 10.42 -0.33
N ALA A 109 -12.25 10.18 -1.00
CA ALA A 109 -13.38 11.09 -1.09
C ALA A 109 -13.99 11.50 0.27
N PRO A 110 -14.13 10.63 1.30
CA PRO A 110 -14.63 11.04 2.61
C PRO A 110 -13.76 12.11 3.29
N ALA A 111 -12.43 12.01 3.17
CA ALA A 111 -11.54 13.05 3.71
C ALA A 111 -11.73 14.37 2.95
N GLN A 112 -11.88 14.33 1.63
CA GLN A 112 -12.19 15.50 0.82
C GLN A 112 -13.53 16.14 1.23
N ALA A 113 -14.58 15.33 1.38
CA ALA A 113 -15.89 15.82 1.78
C ALA A 113 -15.88 16.52 3.14
N LEU A 114 -15.16 15.95 4.12
CA LEU A 114 -15.04 16.55 5.45
C LEU A 114 -14.20 17.82 5.45
N ILE A 115 -13.06 17.85 4.74
CA ILE A 115 -12.14 19.00 4.74
C ILE A 115 -12.72 20.20 3.98
N TYR A 116 -13.40 19.94 2.85
CA TYR A 116 -13.91 20.99 1.96
C TYR A 116 -15.42 21.21 2.05
N GLY A 117 -16.12 20.49 2.95
CA GLY A 117 -17.55 20.63 3.15
C GLY A 117 -18.39 20.20 1.93
N LEU A 118 -17.97 19.14 1.22
CA LEU A 118 -18.67 18.68 0.02
C LEU A 118 -20.03 18.05 0.39
N SER A 119 -21.05 18.33 -0.42
CA SER A 119 -22.31 17.58 -0.40
C SER A 119 -22.10 16.15 -0.90
N LEU A 120 -23.11 15.28 -0.73
CA LEU A 120 -23.08 13.93 -1.31
C LEU A 120 -22.85 13.98 -2.84
N GLU A 121 -23.53 14.90 -3.54
CA GLU A 121 -23.34 15.11 -4.98
C GLU A 121 -21.91 15.55 -5.31
N GLY A 122 -21.34 16.47 -4.52
CA GLY A 122 -19.95 16.92 -4.69
C GLY A 122 -18.95 15.79 -4.48
N MET A 123 -19.19 14.93 -3.48
CA MET A 123 -18.36 13.75 -3.23
C MET A 123 -18.45 12.74 -4.40
N LEU A 124 -19.65 12.50 -4.93
CA LEU A 124 -19.84 11.64 -6.10
C LEU A 124 -19.17 12.21 -7.35
N ALA A 125 -19.26 13.53 -7.56
CA ALA A 125 -18.59 14.21 -8.67
C ALA A 125 -17.06 14.07 -8.55
N TRP A 126 -16.49 14.21 -7.35
CA TRP A 126 -15.08 13.96 -7.09
C TRP A 126 -14.68 12.52 -7.44
N ILE A 127 -15.46 11.53 -7.02
CA ILE A 127 -15.21 10.11 -7.31
C ILE A 127 -15.20 9.88 -8.82
N VAL A 128 -16.23 10.34 -9.53
CA VAL A 128 -16.35 10.18 -10.99
C VAL A 128 -15.19 10.86 -11.72
N ALA A 129 -14.80 12.07 -11.29
CA ALA A 129 -13.66 12.78 -11.87
C ALA A 129 -12.31 12.08 -11.59
N GLY A 130 -12.21 11.33 -10.48
CA GLY A 130 -11.03 10.55 -10.11
C GLY A 130 -10.88 9.23 -10.84
N LEU A 131 -11.96 8.66 -11.41
CA LEU A 131 -11.93 7.32 -12.02
C LEU A 131 -10.82 7.09 -13.06
N PRO A 132 -10.52 8.02 -14.00
CA PRO A 132 -9.43 7.81 -14.94
C PRO A 132 -8.07 7.63 -14.25
N TRP A 133 -7.84 8.39 -13.17
CA TRP A 133 -6.64 8.31 -12.35
C TRP A 133 -6.62 7.02 -11.54
N ASP A 134 -7.75 6.59 -11.00
CA ASP A 134 -7.88 5.31 -10.29
C ASP A 134 -7.62 4.11 -11.21
N VAL A 135 -8.01 4.18 -12.49
CA VAL A 135 -7.68 3.16 -13.50
C VAL A 135 -6.17 3.10 -13.75
N VAL A 136 -5.50 4.26 -13.94
CA VAL A 136 -4.04 4.32 -14.10
C VAL A 136 -3.34 3.69 -12.88
N HIS A 137 -3.81 4.03 -11.69
CA HIS A 137 -3.28 3.50 -10.44
C HIS A 137 -3.50 1.98 -10.33
N ALA A 138 -4.71 1.50 -10.66
CA ALA A 138 -5.05 0.08 -10.66
C ALA A 138 -4.15 -0.73 -11.60
N LEU A 139 -3.91 -0.22 -12.82
CA LEU A 139 -3.03 -0.87 -13.78
C LEU A 139 -1.57 -0.87 -13.32
N GLY A 140 -1.09 0.24 -12.75
CA GLY A 140 0.24 0.32 -12.14
C GLY A 140 0.43 -0.69 -11.01
N ASN A 141 -0.57 -0.79 -10.11
CA ASN A 141 -0.58 -1.76 -9.03
C ASN A 141 -0.69 -3.20 -9.51
N LEU A 142 -1.46 -3.46 -10.58
CA LEU A 142 -1.55 -4.79 -11.18
C LEU A 142 -0.21 -5.22 -11.77
N ALA A 143 0.42 -4.33 -12.54
CA ALA A 143 1.70 -4.59 -13.19
C ALA A 143 2.82 -4.78 -12.17
N ALA A 144 2.95 -3.90 -11.18
CA ALA A 144 3.95 -4.03 -10.12
C ALA A 144 3.63 -5.19 -9.16
N GLY A 145 2.35 -5.49 -8.96
CA GLY A 145 1.85 -6.49 -8.01
C GLY A 145 2.30 -7.91 -8.32
N VAL A 146 2.65 -8.22 -9.58
CA VAL A 146 3.20 -9.53 -9.97
C VAL A 146 4.49 -9.87 -9.21
N LEU A 147 5.20 -8.84 -8.73
CA LEU A 147 6.45 -9.00 -7.97
C LEU A 147 6.22 -9.31 -6.48
N ILE A 148 5.00 -9.16 -5.96
CA ILE A 148 4.72 -9.34 -4.52
C ILE A 148 5.08 -10.76 -4.07
N LEU A 149 4.64 -11.77 -4.80
CA LEU A 149 4.94 -13.16 -4.45
C LEU A 149 6.44 -13.46 -4.46
N PRO A 150 7.20 -13.29 -5.57
CA PRO A 150 8.62 -13.62 -5.59
C PRO A 150 9.44 -12.81 -4.59
N LEU A 151 9.13 -11.53 -4.39
CA LEU A 151 9.83 -10.70 -3.41
C LEU A 151 9.47 -11.09 -1.97
N SER A 152 8.23 -11.51 -1.69
CA SER A 152 7.85 -12.02 -0.37
C SER A 152 8.59 -13.32 -0.01
N GLU A 153 8.80 -14.20 -0.99
CA GLU A 153 9.59 -15.42 -0.80
C GLU A 153 11.07 -15.11 -0.57
N LEU A 154 11.64 -14.22 -1.38
CA LEU A 154 13.02 -13.76 -1.20
C LEU A 154 13.22 -13.19 0.21
N LEU A 155 12.30 -12.32 0.64
CA LEU A 155 12.40 -11.69 1.94
C LEU A 155 12.26 -12.68 3.10
N ARG A 156 11.36 -13.68 3.00
CA ARG A 156 11.26 -14.78 3.98
C ARG A 156 12.56 -15.57 4.07
N ARG A 157 13.22 -15.88 2.95
CA ARG A 157 14.52 -16.58 2.91
C ARG A 157 15.62 -15.75 3.56
N LEU A 158 15.71 -14.45 3.25
CA LEU A 158 16.68 -13.54 3.85
C LEU A 158 16.46 -13.41 5.36
N ASN A 159 15.21 -13.28 5.79
CA ASN A 159 14.85 -13.22 7.21
C ASN A 159 15.32 -14.48 7.94
N ALA A 160 15.08 -15.68 7.38
CA ALA A 160 15.55 -16.94 7.95
C ALA A 160 17.10 -17.00 8.02
N LYS A 161 17.79 -16.58 6.95
CA LYS A 161 19.26 -16.56 6.89
C LYS A 161 19.89 -15.64 7.95
N PHE A 162 19.27 -14.49 8.21
CA PHE A 162 19.81 -13.47 9.11
C PHE A 162 19.13 -13.44 10.49
N GLY A 163 18.28 -14.42 10.81
CA GLY A 163 17.60 -14.50 12.10
C GLY A 163 16.62 -13.36 12.39
N ILE A 164 16.07 -12.72 11.35
CA ILE A 164 15.08 -11.65 11.50
C ILE A 164 13.72 -12.32 11.68
N ALA A 165 13.13 -12.20 12.87
CA ALA A 165 11.84 -12.81 13.16
C ALA A 165 10.74 -12.30 12.21
N ALA A 166 10.19 -13.21 11.39
CA ALA A 166 8.89 -13.02 10.75
C ALA A 166 7.78 -13.00 11.82
N ALA A 167 6.55 -12.60 11.45
CA ALA A 167 5.45 -12.52 12.41
C ALA A 167 5.20 -13.86 13.13
N GLU A 168 4.82 -13.78 14.41
CA GLU A 168 4.47 -14.95 15.24
C GLU A 168 3.37 -15.80 14.58
N GLY A 169 3.64 -17.11 14.46
CA GLY A 169 2.69 -18.10 13.92
C GLY A 169 3.13 -18.85 12.67
N ASP A 170 4.38 -18.68 12.21
CA ASP A 170 5.01 -19.48 11.14
C ASP A 170 5.71 -20.76 11.70
N LYS A 171 5.21 -21.29 12.84
CA LYS A 171 5.63 -22.58 13.41
C LYS A 171 4.68 -23.67 12.97
#